data_AF-A0AB35WWH7-F1
#
_entry.id   AF-A0AB35WWH7-F1
#
_cell.length_a   1.000
_cell.length_b   1.000
_cell.length_c   1.000
_cell.angle_alpha   90.00
_cell.angle_beta   90.00
_cell.angle_gamma   90.00
#
_symmetry.space_group_name_H-M   'P 1'
#
loop_
_entity.id
_entity.type
_entity.pdbx_description
1 polymer ?
#
loop_
_entity_poly.entity_id
_entity_poly.type
_entity_poly.pdbx_seq_one_letter_code
_entity_poly.pdbx_strand_id
1 'polypeptide(L)' 'MRNRFAGTCYRCGGHVAKGAGHFERHQGGWRTQHADCAIKAREDKQRGQQP' A
#
# COMPACT_ATOMS: atom_id res chain seq x y z
N MET A 1 1.07 -8.67 5.05
CA MET A 1 2.30 -9.42 4.68
C MET A 1 3.32 -8.44 4.12
N ARG A 2 4.60 -8.53 4.51
CA ARG A 2 5.66 -7.68 3.92
C ARG A 2 5.94 -8.11 2.48
N ASN A 3 6.28 -7.19 1.59
CA ASN A 3 6.59 -7.51 0.20
C ASN A 3 7.89 -8.33 0.12
N ARG A 4 7.83 -9.52 -0.49
CA ARG A 4 9.02 -10.35 -0.72
C ARG A 4 9.89 -9.83 -1.87
N PHE A 5 9.33 -9.00 -2.74
CA PHE A 5 10.00 -8.42 -3.90
C PHE A 5 9.90 -6.90 -3.87
N ALA A 6 10.97 -6.22 -4.29
CA ALA A 6 10.91 -4.78 -4.53
C ALA A 6 9.92 -4.48 -5.65
N GLY A 7 9.33 -3.28 -5.65
CA GLY A 7 8.37 -2.89 -6.67
C GLY A 7 7.99 -1.42 -6.56
N THR A 8 6.98 -1.01 -7.29
CA THR A 8 6.52 0.37 -7.30
C THR A 8 5.26 0.51 -6.47
N CYS A 9 5.21 1.52 -5.59
CA CYS A 9 4.02 1.80 -4.82
C CYS A 9 2.94 2.35 -5.74
N TYR A 10 1.80 1.66 -5.82
CA TYR A 10 0.69 2.12 -6.66
C TYR A 10 0.03 3.42 -6.16
N ARG A 11 0.29 3.84 -4.91
CA ARG A 11 -0.31 5.04 -4.30
C ARG A 11 0.49 6.30 -4.59
N CYS A 12 1.81 6.26 -4.37
CA CYS A 12 2.69 7.42 -4.55
C CYS A 12 3.62 7.34 -5.76
N GLY A 13 3.66 6.20 -6.46
CA GLY A 13 4.57 5.96 -7.60
C GLY A 13 6.04 5.71 -7.20
N GLY A 14 6.39 5.81 -5.92
CA GLY A 14 7.76 5.64 -5.43
C GLY A 14 8.25 4.18 -5.40
N HIS A 15 9.56 4.00 -5.36
CA HIS A 15 10.18 2.69 -5.21
C HIS A 15 9.96 2.12 -3.80
N VAL A 16 9.56 0.86 -3.72
CA VAL A 16 9.34 0.10 -2.48
C VAL A 16 10.41 -0.99 -2.41
N ALA A 17 11.34 -0.85 -1.48
CA ALA A 17 12.36 -1.86 -1.24
C ALA A 17 11.73 -3.20 -0.77
N LYS A 18 12.44 -4.31 -0.99
CA LYS A 18 12.05 -5.63 -0.48
C LYS A 18 11.93 -5.58 1.05
N GLY A 19 10.81 -6.06 1.59
CA GLY A 19 10.50 -6.08 3.01
C GLY A 19 10.01 -4.74 3.59
N ALA A 20 10.04 -3.65 2.82
CA ALA A 20 9.67 -2.32 3.29
C ALA A 20 8.17 -1.97 3.06
N GLY A 21 7.48 -2.73 2.22
CA GLY A 21 6.08 -2.48 1.88
C GLY A 21 5.17 -3.68 2.05
N HIS A 22 3.98 -3.57 1.47
CA HIS A 22 2.91 -4.55 1.53
C HIS A 22 2.39 -4.87 0.13
N PHE A 23 1.90 -6.09 -0.03
CA PHE A 23 1.09 -6.47 -1.18
C PHE A 23 -0.40 -6.39 -0.84
N GLU A 24 -1.16 -5.79 -1.73
CA GLU A 24 -2.61 -5.71 -1.67
C GLU A 24 -3.22 -6.38 -2.92
N ARG A 25 -4.31 -7.12 -2.75
CA ARG A 25 -5.03 -7.71 -3.87
C ARG A 25 -5.91 -6.66 -4.53
N HIS A 26 -5.82 -6.54 -5.85
CA HIS A 26 -6.67 -5.64 -6.62
C HIS A 26 -6.99 -6.24 -7.99
N GLN A 27 -8.28 -6.40 -8.31
CA GLN A 27 -8.78 -6.93 -9.59
C GLN A 27 -8.08 -8.21 -10.06
N GLY A 28 -7.92 -9.19 -9.16
CA GLY A 28 -7.24 -10.46 -9.48
C GLY A 28 -5.70 -10.39 -9.54
N GLY A 29 -5.11 -9.21 -9.44
CA GLY A 29 -3.66 -8.99 -9.36
C GLY A 29 -3.17 -8.63 -7.96
N TRP A 30 -1.85 -8.54 -7.82
CA TRP A 30 -1.18 -8.01 -6.63
C TRP A 30 -0.59 -6.64 -6.95
N ARG A 31 -0.78 -5.69 -6.05
CA ARG A 31 -0.16 -4.37 -6.10
C ARG A 31 0.74 -4.16 -4.90
N THR A 32 1.87 -3.51 -5.11
CA THR A 32 2.82 -3.16 -4.05
C THR A 32 2.48 -1.77 -3.52
N GLN A 33 2.58 -1.56 -2.21
CA GLN A 33 2.51 -0.25 -1.59
C GLN A 33 3.48 -0.13 -0.42
N HIS A 34 3.93 1.09 -0.10
CA HIS A 34 4.66 1.30 1.15
C HIS A 34 3.78 1.03 2.37
N ALA A 35 4.41 0.66 3.49
CA ALA A 35 3.73 0.54 4.78
C ALA A 35 3.06 1.86 5.19
N ASP A 36 3.79 2.98 5.12
CA ASP A 36 3.26 4.32 5.40
C ASP A 36 2.09 4.71 4.50
N CYS A 37 2.19 4.42 3.20
CA CYS A 37 1.09 4.70 2.27
C CYS A 37 -0.15 3.85 2.59
N ALA A 38 0.02 2.65 3.16
CA ALA A 38 -1.09 1.83 3.64
C ALA A 38 -1.76 2.41 4.87
N ILE A 39 -0.97 2.93 5.81
CA ILE A 39 -1.46 3.54 7.05
C ILE A 39 -2.24 4.82 6.71
N LYS A 40 -1.63 5.75 5.96
CA LYS A 40 -2.28 7.00 5.55
C LYS A 40 -3.62 6.77 4.85
N ALA A 41 -3.69 5.78 3.96
CA ALA A 41 -4.91 5.45 3.25
C ALA A 41 -6.02 4.88 4.16
N ARG A 42 -5.65 4.17 5.23
CA ARG A 42 -6.60 3.67 6.23
C ARG A 42 -7.12 4.80 7.11
N GLU A 43 -6.26 5.75 7.47
CA GLU A 43 -6.63 6.94 8.23
C GLU A 43 -7.56 7.85 7.41
N ASP A 44 -7.25 8.07 6.14
CA ASP A 44 -8.08 8.87 5.24
C ASP A 44 -9.48 8.27 5.04
N LYS A 45 -9.55 6.93 4.89
CA LYS A 45 -10.84 6.21 4.85
C LYS A 45 -11.66 6.37 6.14
N GLN A 46 -11.02 6.36 7.30
CA GLN A 46 -11.71 6.52 8.59
C GLN A 46 -12.21 7.95 8.78
N ARG A 47 -11.43 8.96 8.38
CA ARG A 47 -11.83 10.37 8.46
C ARG A 47 -13.01 10.71 7.53
N GLY A 48 -13.08 10.09 6.36
CA GLY A 48 -14.20 10.25 5.43
C GLY A 48 -15.48 9.46 5.79
N GLN A 49 -15.50 8.74 6.92
CA GLN A 49 -16.64 7.93 7.37
C GLN A 49 -17.33 8.49 8.62
N GLN A 50 -17.05 9.73 9.03
CA GLN A 50 -17.78 10.38 10.11
C GLN A 50 -19.19 10.77 9.61
N PRO A 51 -20.27 10.37 10.31
CA PRO A 51 -21.66 10.69 9.92
C PRO A 51 -21.98 12.18 10.03
#